data_AF-A0AAW8C356-F1
#
_entry.id   AF-A0AAW8C356-F1
#
_cell.length_a   1.000
_cell.length_b   1.000
_cell.length_c   1.000
_cell.angle_alpha   90.00
_cell.angle_beta   90.00
_cell.angle_gamma   90.00
#
_symmetry.space_group_name_H-M   'P 1'
#
loop_
_entity.id
_entity.type
_entity.pdbx_description
1 polymer ?
#
loop_
_entity_poly.entity_id
_entity_poly.type
_entity_poly.pdbx_seq_one_letter_code
_entity_poly.pdbx_strand_id
1 'polypeptide(L)'
;MNFIGLDLAWGSRTPDPGHIPNRTGIAVLNSGGYLTYLGTHVFDDDIVATVSPYARGSCVVAIDAPLKITNQDGQRLAETTLGRDFARFDAGANSANIARFSADPRGARLARALDLDIDPHSARPRRAIEVYSHPATVALFQLGRIFKFKKGTPAQRKPEMLRYIRAIESLASAPVPIHVVEHDEWNDLRRAVEKAERQLELNRAEDQIDAVMCAYVAVYAQHRPDDVTIYGDFPANGYILTPTLPRDIEPTPRRPPVPTPPLPPAIAAQYARCSVLLAAIRATFTEIEGEISRLVPSTTHTMADVAADLLSEAEAVLAQADLELATLRARLRSPSEA
;
A
#
# COMPACT_ATOMS: atom_id res chain seq x y z
N MET A 1 -10.53 3.32 24.76
CA MET A 1 -9.51 2.57 23.99
C MET A 1 -9.70 2.89 22.52
N ASN A 2 -8.63 3.09 21.77
CA ASN A 2 -8.70 3.34 20.33
C ASN A 2 -8.18 2.13 19.54
N PHE A 3 -8.74 1.91 18.36
CA PHE A 3 -8.30 0.89 17.41
C PHE A 3 -7.87 1.59 16.14
N ILE A 4 -6.61 1.43 15.78
CA ILE A 4 -5.98 2.17 14.69
C ILE A 4 -5.59 1.17 13.61
N GLY A 5 -5.94 1.46 12.36
CA GLY A 5 -5.58 0.65 11.21
C GLY A 5 -4.65 1.42 10.29
N LEU A 6 -3.54 0.78 9.90
CA LEU A 6 -2.57 1.32 8.94
C LEU A 6 -2.47 0.35 7.75
N ASP A 7 -2.99 0.74 6.58
CA ASP A 7 -2.63 0.08 5.32
C ASP A 7 -1.31 0.71 4.84
N LEU A 8 -0.20 0.09 5.25
CA LEU A 8 1.11 0.71 5.17
C LEU A 8 1.73 0.46 3.79
N ALA A 9 2.31 1.49 3.19
CA ALA A 9 3.18 1.28 2.04
C ALA A 9 4.52 0.68 2.49
N TRP A 10 4.79 -0.59 2.16
CA TRP A 10 5.95 -1.34 2.73
C TRP A 10 7.32 -0.80 2.30
N GLY A 11 7.40 -0.18 1.12
CA GLY A 11 8.66 0.29 0.55
C GLY A 11 9.17 1.58 1.21
N SER A 12 10.46 1.63 1.54
CA SER A 12 11.17 2.83 1.99
C SER A 12 11.77 3.62 0.84
N ARG A 13 11.24 3.45 -0.39
CA ARG A 13 11.91 3.94 -1.59
C ARG A 13 11.99 5.46 -1.52
N THR A 14 13.22 5.97 -1.57
CA THR A 14 13.53 7.39 -1.62
C THR A 14 12.66 8.03 -2.70
N PRO A 15 12.05 9.20 -2.46
CA PRO A 15 11.36 9.95 -3.50
C PRO A 15 12.33 10.22 -4.65
N ASP A 16 12.25 9.43 -5.70
CA ASP A 16 12.80 9.76 -7.02
C ASP A 16 11.88 10.87 -7.59
N PRO A 17 12.43 11.96 -8.17
CA PRO A 17 11.64 13.03 -8.77
C PRO A 17 10.55 12.56 -9.75
N GLY A 18 10.68 11.37 -10.34
CA GLY A 18 9.69 10.76 -11.22
C GLY A 18 8.69 9.80 -10.53
N HIS A 19 8.85 9.50 -9.25
CA HIS A 19 8.02 8.53 -8.51
C HIS A 19 7.09 9.24 -7.53
N ILE A 20 5.78 9.14 -7.78
CA ILE A 20 4.77 9.52 -6.78
C ILE A 20 4.86 8.50 -5.65
N PRO A 21 5.26 8.90 -4.43
CA PRO A 21 5.44 7.95 -3.35
C PRO A 21 4.09 7.33 -2.95
N ASN A 22 4.14 6.05 -2.59
CA ASN A 22 2.95 5.33 -2.13
C ASN A 22 2.43 5.95 -0.84
N ARG A 23 1.11 5.96 -0.70
CA ARG A 23 0.42 6.47 0.47
C ARG A 23 0.19 5.34 1.46
N THR A 24 -0.04 5.74 2.70
CA THR A 24 -0.46 4.87 3.80
C THR A 24 -1.82 5.34 4.23
N GLY A 25 -2.81 4.45 4.19
CA GLY A 25 -4.13 4.72 4.73
C GLY A 25 -4.09 4.65 6.25
N ILE A 26 -4.85 5.54 6.89
CA ILE A 26 -5.00 5.56 8.34
C ILE A 26 -6.49 5.65 8.67
N ALA A 27 -6.95 4.78 9.55
CA ALA A 27 -8.28 4.83 10.12
C ALA A 27 -8.21 4.69 11.65
N VAL A 28 -9.07 5.41 12.37
CA VAL A 28 -9.18 5.30 13.82
C VAL A 28 -10.62 5.06 14.24
N LEU A 29 -10.85 3.95 14.94
CA LEU A 29 -12.11 3.61 15.58
C LEU A 29 -12.00 3.85 17.08
N ASN A 30 -13.01 4.47 17.69
CA ASN A 30 -13.09 4.58 19.13
C ASN A 30 -13.61 3.27 19.77
N SER A 31 -13.74 3.24 21.11
CA SER A 31 -14.20 2.04 21.83
C SER A 31 -15.64 1.63 21.53
N GLY A 32 -16.46 2.53 20.97
CA GLY A 32 -17.81 2.22 20.51
C GLY A 32 -17.86 1.73 19.06
N GLY A 33 -16.72 1.57 18.39
CA GLY A 33 -16.65 1.15 16.98
C GLY A 33 -16.94 2.27 15.98
N TYR A 34 -17.03 3.52 16.40
CA TYR A 34 -17.26 4.65 15.48
C TYR A 34 -15.95 5.10 14.85
N LEU A 35 -15.96 5.33 13.54
CA LEU A 35 -14.86 5.97 12.83
C LEU A 35 -14.73 7.41 13.34
N THR A 36 -13.50 7.81 13.65
CA THR A 36 -13.16 9.13 14.22
C THR A 36 -12.05 9.84 13.48
N TYR A 37 -11.36 9.12 12.59
CA TYR A 37 -10.38 9.66 11.68
C TYR A 37 -10.25 8.76 10.46
N LEU A 38 -10.14 9.36 9.28
CA LEU A 38 -9.81 8.68 8.04
C LEU A 38 -8.92 9.58 7.19
N GLY A 39 -7.78 9.07 6.72
CA GLY A 39 -6.86 9.87 5.93
C GLY A 39 -5.76 9.06 5.27
N THR A 40 -4.87 9.77 4.56
CA THR A 40 -3.65 9.18 4.00
C THR A 40 -2.45 10.07 4.25
N HIS A 41 -1.30 9.44 4.48
CA HIS A 41 -0.01 10.12 4.59
C HIS A 41 1.05 9.39 3.78
N VAL A 42 2.12 10.09 3.44
CA VAL A 42 3.25 9.51 2.71
C VAL A 42 4.41 9.21 3.65
N PHE A 43 4.77 10.17 4.50
CA PHE A 43 5.99 10.14 5.31
C PHE A 43 5.73 9.57 6.71
N ASP A 44 6.74 8.90 7.27
CA ASP A 44 6.66 8.26 8.59
C ASP A 44 6.36 9.28 9.70
N ASP A 45 6.96 10.46 9.64
CA ASP A 45 6.76 11.52 10.64
C ASP A 45 5.30 12.02 10.65
N ASP A 46 4.67 12.18 9.48
CA ASP A 46 3.26 12.57 9.37
C ASP A 46 2.33 11.46 9.91
N ILE A 47 2.65 10.20 9.63
CA ILE A 47 1.93 9.05 10.16
C ILE A 47 2.04 9.03 11.69
N VAL A 48 3.24 9.15 12.25
CA VAL A 48 3.46 9.16 13.71
C VAL A 48 2.77 10.34 14.36
N ALA A 49 2.89 11.55 13.79
CA ALA A 49 2.25 12.75 14.31
C ALA A 49 0.71 12.62 14.32
N THR A 50 0.14 12.02 13.27
CA THR A 50 -1.30 11.78 13.16
C THR A 50 -1.79 10.71 14.14
N VAL A 51 -1.05 9.61 14.30
CA VAL A 51 -1.45 8.47 15.13
C VAL A 51 -1.23 8.72 16.62
N SER A 52 -0.19 9.47 16.97
CA SER A 52 0.25 9.69 18.35
C SER A 52 -0.86 10.17 19.30
N PRO A 53 -1.72 11.15 18.96
CA PRO A 53 -2.85 11.57 19.80
C PRO A 53 -3.79 10.41 20.17
N TYR A 54 -4.04 9.50 19.24
CA TYR A 54 -4.91 8.34 19.42
C TYR A 54 -4.21 7.18 20.16
N ALA A 55 -2.88 7.14 20.13
CA ALA A 55 -2.04 6.13 20.79
C ALA A 55 -1.49 6.56 22.17
N ARG A 56 -1.94 7.69 22.74
CA ARG A 56 -1.56 8.12 24.11
C ARG A 56 -2.12 7.23 25.21
N GLY A 57 -3.39 6.84 25.07
CA GLY A 57 -4.08 5.93 25.99
C GLY A 57 -4.03 4.48 25.50
N SER A 58 -4.86 3.60 26.08
CA SER A 58 -4.95 2.22 25.61
C SER A 58 -5.36 2.16 24.14
N CYS A 59 -4.58 1.43 23.33
CA CYS A 59 -4.81 1.26 21.90
C CYS A 59 -4.29 -0.08 21.39
N VAL A 60 -4.93 -0.56 20.30
CA VAL A 60 -4.35 -1.58 19.42
C VAL A 60 -4.14 -0.95 18.04
N VAL A 61 -2.93 -1.04 17.51
CA VAL A 61 -2.58 -0.58 16.16
C VAL A 61 -2.38 -1.79 15.25
N ALA A 62 -3.33 -2.05 14.35
CA ALA A 62 -3.19 -3.05 13.31
C ALA A 62 -2.46 -2.47 12.10
N ILE A 63 -1.34 -3.09 11.73
CA ILE A 63 -0.45 -2.62 10.68
C ILE A 63 -0.41 -3.67 9.57
N ASP A 64 -0.90 -3.34 8.37
CA ASP A 64 -0.71 -4.15 7.16
C ASP A 64 0.70 -3.93 6.62
N ALA A 65 1.68 -4.45 7.37
CA ALA A 65 3.08 -4.57 6.98
C ALA A 65 3.85 -5.43 7.98
N PRO A 66 4.97 -6.03 7.54
CA PRO A 66 5.85 -6.78 8.43
C PRO A 66 6.31 -5.97 9.66
N LEU A 67 6.13 -6.53 10.85
CA LEU A 67 6.70 -6.06 12.11
C LEU A 67 8.03 -6.74 12.46
N LYS A 68 8.34 -7.85 11.79
CA LYS A 68 9.63 -8.55 11.91
C LYS A 68 9.96 -9.30 10.63
N ILE A 69 11.19 -9.14 10.13
CA ILE A 69 11.73 -9.90 9.00
C ILE A 69 13.11 -10.43 9.40
N THR A 70 13.32 -11.74 9.26
CA THR A 70 14.59 -12.41 9.61
C THR A 70 15.21 -13.17 8.44
N ASN A 71 14.40 -13.59 7.47
CA ASN A 71 14.83 -14.33 6.28
C ASN A 71 15.44 -13.39 5.23
N GLN A 72 16.49 -13.87 4.58
CA GLN A 72 17.15 -13.15 3.48
C GLN A 72 16.25 -13.07 2.24
N ASP A 73 15.65 -14.19 1.85
CA ASP A 73 14.78 -14.35 0.70
C ASP A 73 13.55 -15.23 1.01
N GLY A 74 12.70 -15.47 0.02
CA GLY A 74 11.52 -16.32 0.17
C GLY A 74 10.42 -15.73 1.06
N GLN A 75 9.50 -16.59 1.52
CA GLN A 75 8.42 -16.29 2.46
C GLN A 75 8.87 -16.58 3.90
N ARG A 76 8.39 -15.82 4.90
CA ARG A 76 8.53 -16.21 6.31
C ARG A 76 7.62 -17.40 6.59
N LEU A 77 7.78 -17.97 7.78
CA LEU A 77 6.85 -18.98 8.28
C LEU A 77 5.40 -18.46 8.31
N ALA A 78 5.22 -17.18 8.63
CA ALA A 78 3.92 -16.51 8.66
C ALA A 78 3.19 -16.58 7.31
N GLU A 79 3.80 -16.12 6.21
CA GLU A 79 3.13 -16.17 4.89
C GLU A 79 2.95 -17.61 4.39
N THR A 80 3.92 -18.49 4.67
CA THR A 80 3.86 -19.88 4.23
C THR A 80 2.68 -20.61 4.88
N THR A 81 2.50 -20.45 6.20
CA THR A 81 1.42 -21.10 6.96
C THR A 81 0.07 -20.47 6.66
N LEU A 82 0.00 -19.14 6.56
CA LEU A 82 -1.19 -18.42 6.11
C LEU A 82 -1.62 -18.85 4.69
N GLY A 83 -0.65 -19.02 3.80
CA GLY A 83 -0.88 -19.45 2.42
C GLY A 83 -1.54 -20.82 2.31
N ARG A 84 -1.29 -21.75 3.25
CA ARG A 84 -1.94 -23.08 3.26
C ARG A 84 -3.45 -22.97 3.39
N ASP A 85 -3.94 -22.01 4.16
CA ASP A 85 -5.37 -21.83 4.40
C ASP A 85 -6.02 -20.89 3.37
N PHE A 86 -5.31 -19.82 3.02
CA PHE A 86 -5.88 -18.68 2.29
C PHE A 86 -5.57 -18.62 0.79
N ALA A 87 -4.55 -19.33 0.28
CA ALA A 87 -4.18 -19.25 -1.14
C ALA A 87 -5.29 -19.74 -2.08
N ARG A 88 -6.14 -20.68 -1.63
CA ARG A 88 -7.30 -21.17 -2.40
C ARG A 88 -8.37 -20.11 -2.64
N PHE A 89 -8.43 -19.07 -1.80
CA PHE A 89 -9.32 -17.90 -1.93
C PHE A 89 -8.64 -16.72 -2.66
N ASP A 90 -7.44 -16.94 -3.21
CA ASP A 90 -6.54 -15.91 -3.72
C ASP A 90 -6.15 -14.85 -2.67
N ALA A 91 -6.13 -15.23 -1.38
CA ALA A 91 -5.78 -14.38 -0.25
C ALA A 91 -4.39 -14.70 0.34
N GLY A 92 -3.45 -15.19 -0.47
CA GLY A 92 -2.08 -15.42 -0.03
C GLY A 92 -1.33 -14.12 0.27
N ALA A 93 -0.49 -14.13 1.30
CA ALA A 93 0.35 -12.99 1.66
C ALA A 93 1.55 -12.82 0.73
N ASN A 94 1.92 -11.57 0.49
CA ASN A 94 3.13 -11.23 -0.26
C ASN A 94 4.36 -11.58 0.56
N SER A 95 5.40 -12.14 -0.07
CA SER A 95 6.64 -12.48 0.63
C SER A 95 7.33 -11.23 1.19
N ALA A 96 7.53 -11.20 2.51
CA ALA A 96 8.41 -10.26 3.18
C ALA A 96 9.78 -10.91 3.46
N ASN A 97 10.85 -10.27 2.99
CA ASN A 97 12.22 -10.71 3.20
C ASN A 97 13.18 -9.52 3.08
N ILE A 98 14.41 -9.70 3.56
CA ILE A 98 15.43 -8.65 3.59
C ILE A 98 15.80 -8.19 2.18
N ALA A 99 15.91 -9.11 1.21
CA ALA A 99 16.26 -8.77 -0.17
C ALA A 99 15.25 -7.84 -0.86
N ARG A 100 13.96 -7.89 -0.49
CA ARG A 100 12.91 -7.01 -1.03
C ARG A 100 12.69 -5.75 -0.21
N PHE A 101 13.04 -5.78 1.07
CA PHE A 101 12.76 -4.72 2.03
C PHE A 101 14.00 -4.40 2.85
N SER A 102 13.88 -4.43 4.17
CA SER A 102 14.96 -4.21 5.13
C SER A 102 14.76 -5.17 6.29
N ALA A 103 15.85 -5.52 6.98
CA ALA A 103 15.79 -6.24 8.25
C ALA A 103 15.08 -5.42 9.36
N ASP A 104 15.01 -4.09 9.22
CA ASP A 104 14.19 -3.20 10.04
C ASP A 104 12.99 -2.70 9.22
N PRO A 105 11.92 -3.50 9.10
CA PRO A 105 10.79 -3.17 8.23
C PRO A 105 10.04 -1.93 8.74
N ARG A 106 9.36 -1.23 7.82
CA ARG A 106 8.68 0.04 8.10
C ARG A 106 7.65 -0.09 9.23
N GLY A 107 6.90 -1.19 9.30
CA GLY A 107 5.94 -1.45 10.38
C GLY A 107 6.61 -1.50 11.75
N ALA A 108 7.78 -2.16 11.87
CA ALA A 108 8.56 -2.22 13.10
C ALA A 108 9.05 -0.83 13.54
N ARG A 109 9.49 0.01 12.59
CA ARG A 109 9.93 1.38 12.89
C ARG A 109 8.80 2.24 13.43
N LEU A 110 7.61 2.17 12.81
CA LEU A 110 6.43 2.90 13.29
C LEU A 110 5.99 2.41 14.68
N ALA A 111 5.95 1.10 14.90
CA ALA A 111 5.61 0.53 16.20
C ALA A 111 6.58 1.00 17.30
N ARG A 112 7.89 1.05 17.00
CA ARG A 112 8.93 1.55 17.90
C ARG A 112 8.79 3.06 18.17
N ALA A 113 8.56 3.86 17.14
CA ALA A 113 8.37 5.30 17.26
C ALA A 113 7.14 5.67 18.10
N LEU A 114 6.11 4.82 18.07
CA LEU A 114 4.89 4.96 18.86
C LEU A 114 4.96 4.25 20.23
N ASP A 115 6.08 3.62 20.58
CA ASP A 115 6.27 2.86 21.83
C ASP A 115 5.17 1.79 22.04
N LEU A 116 4.98 0.94 21.02
CA LEU A 116 3.98 -0.11 20.99
C LEU A 116 4.64 -1.48 21.19
N ASP A 117 4.07 -2.30 22.07
CA ASP A 117 4.44 -3.71 22.19
C ASP A 117 3.92 -4.49 20.98
N ILE A 118 4.77 -5.28 20.33
CA ILE A 118 4.45 -6.02 19.11
C ILE A 118 4.20 -7.51 19.36
N ASP A 119 4.34 -8.00 20.59
CA ASP A 119 4.00 -9.39 20.93
C ASP A 119 2.50 -9.62 20.66
N PRO A 120 2.13 -10.61 19.81
CA PRO A 120 0.73 -10.86 19.46
C PRO A 120 -0.13 -11.28 20.66
N HIS A 121 0.50 -11.75 21.74
CA HIS A 121 -0.16 -12.14 22.99
C HIS A 121 -0.03 -11.08 24.08
N SER A 122 0.49 -9.89 23.76
CA SER A 122 0.68 -8.83 24.75
C SER A 122 -0.64 -8.40 25.40
N ALA A 123 -0.65 -8.39 26.73
CA ALA A 123 -1.71 -7.79 27.53
C ALA A 123 -1.48 -6.28 27.79
N ARG A 124 -0.44 -5.68 27.21
CA ARG A 124 -0.14 -4.26 27.43
C ARG A 124 -1.26 -3.38 26.86
N PRO A 125 -1.52 -2.20 27.49
CA PRO A 125 -2.57 -1.30 27.04
C PRO A 125 -2.29 -0.70 25.67
N ARG A 126 -1.01 -0.57 25.28
CA ARG A 126 -0.55 0.02 24.03
C ARG A 126 0.24 -1.04 23.26
N ARG A 127 -0.34 -1.54 22.17
CA ARG A 127 0.26 -2.62 21.38
C ARG A 127 -0.02 -2.47 19.89
N ALA A 128 0.80 -3.11 19.07
CA ALA A 128 0.62 -3.23 17.64
C ALA A 128 0.54 -4.70 17.24
N ILE A 129 -0.23 -4.97 16.19
CA ILE A 129 -0.34 -6.30 15.60
C ILE A 129 -0.10 -6.23 14.09
N GLU A 130 0.65 -7.21 13.58
CA GLU A 130 0.81 -7.40 12.15
C GLU A 130 -0.46 -8.03 11.57
N VAL A 131 -1.06 -7.39 10.57
CA VAL A 131 -2.28 -7.89 9.91
C VAL A 131 -2.08 -7.96 8.39
N TYR A 132 -3.01 -8.62 7.70
CA TYR A 132 -3.08 -8.59 6.24
C TYR A 132 -4.55 -8.59 5.81
N SER A 133 -4.99 -7.53 5.11
CA SER A 133 -6.42 -7.26 4.91
C SER A 133 -7.14 -8.36 4.10
N HIS A 134 -6.48 -8.93 3.10
CA HIS A 134 -7.10 -9.92 2.20
C HIS A 134 -7.64 -11.18 2.91
N PRO A 135 -6.85 -11.93 3.71
CA PRO A 135 -7.35 -13.01 4.56
C PRO A 135 -8.48 -12.60 5.49
N ALA A 136 -8.37 -11.42 6.11
CA ALA A 136 -9.38 -10.93 7.03
C ALA A 136 -10.73 -10.76 6.31
N THR A 137 -10.74 -10.19 5.10
CA THR A 137 -11.98 -10.07 4.31
C THR A 137 -12.59 -11.42 3.94
N VAL A 138 -11.77 -12.43 3.65
CA VAL A 138 -12.25 -13.79 3.34
C VAL A 138 -12.93 -14.39 4.57
N ALA A 139 -12.28 -14.32 5.74
CA ALA A 139 -12.81 -14.90 6.96
C ALA A 139 -14.07 -14.17 7.47
N LEU A 140 -14.04 -12.83 7.50
CA LEU A 140 -15.13 -12.02 8.06
C LEU A 140 -16.37 -11.96 7.18
N PHE A 141 -16.19 -11.87 5.86
CA PHE A 141 -17.30 -11.77 4.91
C PHE A 141 -17.61 -13.10 4.20
N GLN A 142 -17.00 -14.19 4.67
CA GLN A 142 -17.19 -15.56 4.17
C GLN A 142 -17.05 -15.67 2.65
N LEU A 143 -16.02 -15.02 2.10
CA LEU A 143 -15.87 -14.91 0.66
C LEU A 143 -15.21 -16.14 0.06
N GLY A 144 -15.80 -16.70 -1.00
CA GLY A 144 -15.13 -17.72 -1.80
C GLY A 144 -13.87 -17.22 -2.53
N ARG A 145 -13.68 -15.89 -2.64
CA ARG A 145 -12.46 -15.18 -3.10
C ARG A 145 -12.39 -13.74 -2.59
N ILE A 146 -11.18 -13.18 -2.52
CA ILE A 146 -10.98 -11.75 -2.24
C ILE A 146 -11.78 -10.84 -3.19
N PHE A 147 -12.10 -9.63 -2.72
CA PHE A 147 -12.53 -8.53 -3.59
C PHE A 147 -11.40 -8.19 -4.59
N LYS A 148 -11.69 -8.24 -5.89
CA LYS A 148 -10.66 -8.06 -6.95
C LYS A 148 -10.51 -6.59 -7.35
N PHE A 149 -10.20 -5.73 -6.39
CA PHE A 149 -10.04 -4.29 -6.62
C PHE A 149 -8.59 -3.81 -6.77
N LYS A 150 -7.57 -4.60 -6.38
CA LYS A 150 -6.14 -4.18 -6.46
C LYS A 150 -5.57 -4.18 -7.89
N LYS A 151 -6.20 -4.85 -8.86
CA LYS A 151 -5.72 -5.01 -10.26
C LYS A 151 -6.89 -4.97 -11.26
N GLY A 152 -6.61 -4.56 -12.50
CA GLY A 152 -7.60 -4.52 -13.59
C GLY A 152 -7.93 -3.10 -14.07
N THR A 153 -8.82 -2.98 -15.04
CA THR A 153 -9.30 -1.68 -15.54
C THR A 153 -10.19 -0.99 -14.50
N PRO A 154 -10.43 0.34 -14.57
CA PRO A 154 -11.33 1.02 -13.64
C PRO A 154 -12.73 0.39 -13.64
N ALA A 155 -13.22 -0.03 -14.81
CA ALA A 155 -14.50 -0.72 -14.96
C ALA A 155 -14.57 -2.08 -14.25
N GLN A 156 -13.44 -2.78 -14.09
CA GLN A 156 -13.35 -4.03 -13.33
C GLN A 156 -13.19 -3.77 -11.83
N ARG A 157 -12.34 -2.80 -11.46
CA ARG A 157 -11.99 -2.51 -10.06
C ARG A 157 -13.13 -1.84 -9.28
N LYS A 158 -13.81 -0.85 -9.89
CA LYS A 158 -14.82 -0.03 -9.23
C LYS A 158 -15.98 -0.86 -8.64
N PRO A 159 -16.60 -1.82 -9.36
CA PRO A 159 -17.66 -2.66 -8.78
C PRO A 159 -17.18 -3.48 -7.58
N GLU A 160 -15.96 -4.02 -7.63
CA GLU A 160 -15.36 -4.79 -6.53
C GLU A 160 -15.07 -3.90 -5.31
N MET A 161 -14.55 -2.70 -5.53
CA MET A 161 -14.29 -1.72 -4.47
C MET A 161 -15.60 -1.25 -3.80
N LEU A 162 -16.66 -1.02 -4.59
CA LEU A 162 -17.98 -0.72 -4.03
C LEU A 162 -18.59 -1.91 -3.29
N ARG A 163 -18.33 -3.17 -3.71
CA ARG A 163 -18.74 -4.36 -2.96
C ARG A 163 -18.01 -4.42 -1.62
N TYR A 164 -16.73 -4.08 -1.60
CA TYR A 164 -15.91 -4.05 -0.39
C TYR A 164 -16.37 -2.95 0.58
N ILE A 165 -16.63 -1.73 0.09
CA ILE A 165 -17.21 -0.63 0.89
C ILE A 165 -18.53 -1.07 1.54
N ARG A 166 -19.45 -1.66 0.77
CA ARG A 166 -20.73 -2.16 1.32
C ARG A 166 -20.53 -3.27 2.35
N ALA A 167 -19.54 -4.14 2.16
CA ALA A 167 -19.22 -5.17 3.14
C ALA A 167 -18.74 -4.55 4.47
N ILE A 168 -17.88 -3.54 4.42
CA ILE A 168 -17.45 -2.78 5.60
C ILE A 168 -18.64 -2.07 6.26
N GLU A 169 -19.50 -1.40 5.49
CA GLU A 169 -20.70 -0.74 6.04
C GLU A 169 -21.67 -1.72 6.72
N SER A 170 -21.75 -2.95 6.21
CA SER A 170 -22.59 -4.01 6.81
C SER A 170 -22.13 -4.44 8.20
N LEU A 171 -20.88 -4.13 8.58
CA LEU A 171 -20.35 -4.42 9.91
C LEU A 171 -21.08 -3.65 11.01
N ALA A 172 -21.85 -2.61 10.71
CA ALA A 172 -22.72 -1.96 11.69
C ALA A 172 -23.74 -2.92 12.35
N SER A 173 -24.05 -4.03 11.68
CA SER A 173 -24.96 -5.07 12.18
C SER A 173 -24.24 -6.37 12.55
N ALA A 174 -22.90 -6.38 12.54
CA ALA A 174 -22.12 -7.55 12.92
C ALA A 174 -22.07 -7.73 14.45
N PRO A 175 -21.74 -8.95 14.95
CA PRO A 175 -21.58 -9.17 16.39
C PRO A 175 -20.51 -8.29 17.06
N VAL A 176 -19.52 -7.83 16.28
CA VAL A 176 -18.56 -6.79 16.68
C VAL A 176 -18.82 -5.59 15.76
N PRO A 177 -19.64 -4.62 16.16
CA PRO A 177 -20.08 -3.59 15.25
C PRO A 177 -19.06 -2.48 15.04
N ILE A 178 -19.04 -1.91 13.82
CA ILE A 178 -18.39 -0.62 13.55
C ILE A 178 -19.31 0.30 12.74
N HIS A 179 -19.17 1.60 12.95
CA HIS A 179 -20.04 2.63 12.38
C HIS A 179 -19.20 3.61 11.56
N VAL A 180 -19.12 3.36 10.25
CA VAL A 180 -18.33 4.18 9.31
C VAL A 180 -19.18 5.19 8.54
N VAL A 181 -20.47 4.91 8.36
CA VAL A 181 -21.40 5.73 7.56
C VAL A 181 -21.77 7.07 8.22
N GLU A 182 -21.45 7.23 9.51
CA GLU A 182 -21.65 8.48 10.25
C GLU A 182 -20.49 9.46 10.07
N HIS A 183 -19.39 9.02 9.42
CA HIS A 183 -18.20 9.83 9.21
C HIS A 183 -18.24 10.46 7.81
N ASP A 184 -18.10 11.78 7.74
CA ASP A 184 -18.23 12.53 6.49
C ASP A 184 -17.19 12.12 5.44
N GLU A 185 -15.93 11.95 5.84
CA GLU A 185 -14.83 11.56 4.95
C GLU A 185 -15.00 10.15 4.38
N TRP A 186 -15.66 9.23 5.11
CA TRP A 186 -16.01 7.90 4.57
C TRP A 186 -17.08 8.04 3.48
N ASN A 187 -18.09 8.87 3.71
CA ASN A 187 -19.15 9.14 2.75
C ASN A 187 -18.61 9.88 1.50
N ASP A 188 -17.68 10.81 1.67
CA ASP A 188 -16.98 11.46 0.56
C ASP A 188 -16.14 10.47 -0.25
N LEU A 189 -15.38 9.60 0.44
CA LEU A 189 -14.62 8.54 -0.21
C LEU A 189 -15.52 7.63 -1.03
N ARG A 190 -16.66 7.20 -0.47
CA ARG A 190 -17.66 6.39 -1.19
C ARG A 190 -18.14 7.10 -2.45
N ARG A 191 -18.57 8.36 -2.33
CA ARG A 191 -19.02 9.18 -3.48
C ARG A 191 -17.93 9.32 -4.54
N ALA A 192 -16.67 9.46 -4.12
CA ALA A 192 -15.54 9.54 -5.03
C ALA A 192 -15.35 8.23 -5.80
N VAL A 193 -15.45 7.06 -5.15
CA VAL A 193 -15.38 5.75 -5.81
C VAL A 193 -16.57 5.54 -6.77
N GLU A 194 -17.78 5.96 -6.37
CA GLU A 194 -18.98 5.90 -7.23
C GLU A 194 -18.84 6.74 -8.50
N LYS A 195 -18.10 7.85 -8.44
CA LYS A 195 -17.84 8.75 -9.59
C LYS A 195 -16.53 8.46 -10.32
N ALA A 196 -15.67 7.59 -9.78
CA ALA A 196 -14.38 7.31 -10.36
C ALA A 196 -14.50 6.70 -11.78
N GLU A 197 -13.68 7.20 -12.68
CA GLU A 197 -13.54 6.75 -14.07
C GLU A 197 -12.08 6.38 -14.38
N ARG A 198 -11.12 6.86 -13.58
CA ARG A 198 -9.67 6.70 -13.80
C ARG A 198 -9.02 5.87 -12.70
N GLN A 199 -7.91 5.21 -13.05
CA GLN A 199 -7.14 4.39 -12.11
C GLN A 199 -6.66 5.19 -10.89
N LEU A 200 -6.21 6.42 -11.11
CA LEU A 200 -5.70 7.28 -10.05
C LEU A 200 -6.76 7.61 -9.00
N GLU A 201 -8.03 7.73 -9.39
CA GLU A 201 -9.14 8.02 -8.47
C GLU A 201 -9.43 6.83 -7.55
N LEU A 202 -9.42 5.62 -8.11
CA LEU A 202 -9.56 4.39 -7.32
C LEU A 202 -8.35 4.14 -6.41
N ASN A 203 -7.13 4.39 -6.89
CA ASN A 203 -5.91 4.26 -6.09
C ASN A 203 -5.93 5.17 -4.85
N ARG A 204 -6.52 6.37 -4.94
CA ARG A 204 -6.62 7.30 -3.80
C ARG A 204 -7.52 6.77 -2.69
N ALA A 205 -8.57 6.02 -3.03
CA ALA A 205 -9.50 5.48 -2.05
C ALA A 205 -9.01 4.15 -1.45
N GLU A 206 -8.23 3.39 -2.20
CA GLU A 206 -7.81 2.02 -1.86
C GLU A 206 -7.21 1.91 -0.46
N ASP A 207 -6.14 2.66 -0.18
CA ASP A 207 -5.40 2.56 1.09
C ASP A 207 -6.28 2.95 2.29
N GLN A 208 -7.19 3.92 2.13
CA GLN A 208 -8.12 4.33 3.18
C GLN A 208 -9.15 3.23 3.50
N ILE A 209 -9.66 2.54 2.48
CA ILE A 209 -10.63 1.43 2.68
C ILE A 209 -9.94 0.28 3.40
N ASP A 210 -8.74 -0.10 2.98
CA ASP A 210 -7.96 -1.17 3.61
C ASP A 210 -7.52 -0.79 5.04
N ALA A 211 -7.23 0.49 5.31
CA ALA A 211 -6.94 0.96 6.66
C ALA A 211 -8.14 0.83 7.61
N VAL A 212 -9.35 1.09 7.14
CA VAL A 212 -10.58 0.82 7.94
C VAL A 212 -10.69 -0.67 8.25
N MET A 213 -10.39 -1.55 7.29
CA MET A 213 -10.37 -2.98 7.57
C MET A 213 -9.29 -3.39 8.55
N CYS A 214 -8.08 -2.81 8.47
CA CYS A 214 -7.03 -3.02 9.47
C CYS A 214 -7.51 -2.62 10.86
N ALA A 215 -8.14 -1.45 11.00
CA ALA A 215 -8.70 -0.98 12.26
C ALA A 215 -9.77 -1.95 12.77
N TYR A 216 -10.61 -2.48 11.89
CA TYR A 216 -11.61 -3.48 12.25
C TYR A 216 -10.99 -4.79 12.74
N VAL A 217 -9.88 -5.27 12.15
CA VAL A 217 -9.16 -6.44 12.67
C VAL A 217 -8.65 -6.19 14.09
N ALA A 218 -8.17 -4.99 14.41
CA ALA A 218 -7.81 -4.62 15.78
C ALA A 218 -9.00 -4.65 16.75
N VAL A 219 -10.16 -4.12 16.34
CA VAL A 219 -11.42 -4.22 17.13
C VAL A 219 -11.78 -5.68 17.34
N TYR A 220 -11.79 -6.47 16.26
CA TYR A 220 -12.19 -7.86 16.27
C TYR A 220 -11.30 -8.70 17.19
N ALA A 221 -9.98 -8.60 17.06
CA ALA A 221 -9.02 -9.31 17.91
C ALA A 221 -9.15 -8.97 19.40
N GLN A 222 -9.52 -7.72 19.73
CA GLN A 222 -9.76 -7.29 21.11
C GLN A 222 -11.05 -7.89 21.70
N HIS A 223 -12.12 -8.01 20.91
CA HIS A 223 -13.42 -8.46 21.40
C HIS A 223 -13.65 -9.97 21.22
N ARG A 224 -12.92 -10.60 20.30
CA ARG A 224 -13.00 -12.01 19.94
C ARG A 224 -11.60 -12.65 19.86
N PRO A 225 -10.82 -12.66 20.95
CA PRO A 225 -9.45 -13.19 20.94
C PRO A 225 -9.37 -14.69 20.62
N ASP A 226 -10.44 -15.44 20.85
CA ASP A 226 -10.53 -16.87 20.52
C ASP A 226 -10.88 -17.12 19.03
N ASP A 227 -11.35 -16.09 18.32
CA ASP A 227 -11.77 -16.17 16.91
C ASP A 227 -10.69 -15.59 15.96
N VAL A 228 -9.43 -15.49 16.39
CA VAL A 228 -8.29 -15.08 15.56
C VAL A 228 -7.22 -16.16 15.48
N THR A 229 -6.55 -16.25 14.34
CA THR A 229 -5.38 -17.10 14.12
C THR A 229 -4.13 -16.25 13.95
N ILE A 230 -3.06 -16.65 14.63
CA ILE A 230 -1.72 -16.09 14.46
C ILE A 230 -0.90 -17.09 13.64
N TYR A 231 -0.47 -16.67 12.44
CA TYR A 231 0.38 -17.46 11.55
C TYR A 231 1.84 -17.05 11.71
N GLY A 232 2.74 -18.01 11.92
CA GLY A 232 4.16 -17.74 12.15
C GLY A 232 4.59 -18.06 13.58
N ASP A 233 5.69 -17.48 14.03
CA ASP A 233 6.23 -17.66 15.37
C ASP A 233 6.89 -16.37 15.90
N PHE A 234 6.47 -15.94 17.09
CA PHE A 234 7.02 -14.78 17.77
C PHE A 234 7.77 -15.24 19.03
N PRO A 235 8.97 -14.71 19.33
CA PRO A 235 9.68 -13.64 18.62
C PRO A 235 10.56 -14.12 17.47
N ALA A 236 10.60 -15.40 17.10
CA ALA A 236 11.62 -15.94 16.19
C ALA A 236 11.56 -15.37 14.77
N ASN A 237 10.47 -15.55 14.02
CA ASN A 237 10.38 -15.15 12.61
C ASN A 237 9.27 -14.13 12.31
N GLY A 238 8.52 -13.70 13.31
CA GLY A 238 7.38 -12.80 13.14
C GLY A 238 6.08 -13.55 12.86
N TYR A 239 4.99 -12.81 12.70
CA TYR A 239 3.66 -13.39 12.58
C TYR A 239 2.74 -12.52 11.72
N ILE A 240 1.62 -13.09 11.27
CA ILE A 240 0.47 -12.35 10.73
C ILE A 240 -0.77 -12.78 11.51
N LEU A 241 -1.52 -11.83 12.05
CA LEU A 241 -2.79 -12.06 12.73
C LEU A 241 -3.95 -11.77 11.78
N THR A 242 -4.91 -12.68 11.71
CA THR A 242 -6.17 -12.51 10.97
C THR A 242 -7.30 -13.20 11.71
N PRO A 243 -8.56 -12.78 11.56
CA PRO A 243 -9.71 -13.59 11.95
C PRO A 243 -9.59 -15.03 11.43
N THR A 244 -9.92 -16.00 12.29
CA THR A 244 -9.83 -17.43 12.00
C THR A 244 -10.74 -17.75 10.82
N LEU A 245 -10.21 -18.44 9.80
CA LEU A 245 -10.99 -18.90 8.66
C LEU A 245 -12.08 -19.89 9.11
N PRO A 246 -13.37 -19.60 8.90
CA PRO A 246 -14.43 -20.59 9.11
C PRO A 246 -14.24 -21.83 8.23
N ARG A 247 -14.49 -23.02 8.81
CA ARG A 247 -14.18 -24.32 8.18
C ARG A 247 -15.08 -24.67 7.00
N ASP A 248 -16.25 -24.07 6.93
CA ASP A 248 -17.35 -24.33 6.01
C ASP A 248 -17.34 -23.42 4.77
N ILE A 249 -16.40 -22.47 4.68
CA ILE A 249 -16.28 -21.63 3.48
C ILE A 249 -15.60 -22.42 2.37
N GLU A 250 -16.34 -22.61 1.28
CA GLU A 250 -15.81 -23.21 0.07
C GLU A 250 -15.23 -22.14 -0.88
N PRO A 251 -14.01 -22.34 -1.41
CA PRO A 251 -13.49 -21.47 -2.46
C PRO A 251 -14.39 -21.55 -3.68
N THR A 252 -14.79 -20.40 -4.22
CA THR A 252 -15.48 -20.37 -5.51
C THR A 252 -14.54 -21.05 -6.55
N PRO A 253 -14.99 -21.74 -7.61
CA PRO A 253 -14.07 -22.28 -8.62
C PRO A 253 -13.36 -21.19 -9.43
N ARG A 254 -12.10 -21.41 -9.87
CA ARG A 254 -11.40 -20.45 -10.76
C ARG A 254 -12.06 -20.50 -12.13
N ARG A 255 -12.55 -19.36 -12.63
CA ARG A 255 -12.94 -19.26 -14.03
C ARG A 255 -11.66 -19.28 -14.87
N PRO A 256 -11.55 -20.12 -15.91
CA PRO A 256 -10.41 -20.04 -16.83
C PRO A 256 -10.33 -18.62 -17.37
N PRO A 257 -9.11 -18.05 -17.50
CA PRO A 257 -8.96 -16.72 -18.06
C PRO A 257 -9.66 -16.71 -19.42
N VAL A 258 -10.59 -15.77 -19.61
CA VAL A 258 -11.10 -15.47 -20.96
C VAL A 258 -9.87 -15.05 -21.75
N PRO A 259 -9.56 -15.69 -22.91
CA PRO A 259 -8.45 -15.27 -23.74
C PRO A 259 -8.58 -13.77 -23.97
N THR A 260 -7.59 -13.00 -23.54
CA THR A 260 -7.57 -11.58 -23.83
C THR A 260 -7.53 -11.47 -25.35
N PRO A 261 -8.57 -10.90 -26.01
CA PRO A 261 -8.50 -10.71 -27.44
C PRO A 261 -7.24 -9.87 -27.73
N PRO A 262 -6.49 -10.19 -28.80
CA PRO A 262 -5.33 -9.39 -29.15
C PRO A 262 -5.75 -7.93 -29.26
N LEU A 263 -4.90 -7.03 -28.74
CA LEU A 263 -5.13 -5.60 -28.89
C LEU A 263 -5.36 -5.32 -30.39
N PRO A 264 -6.38 -4.50 -30.75
CA PRO A 264 -6.52 -4.04 -32.12
C PRO A 264 -5.17 -3.54 -32.64
N PRO A 265 -4.77 -3.82 -33.89
CA PRO A 265 -3.44 -3.49 -34.40
C PRO A 265 -3.03 -2.03 -34.17
N ALA A 266 -3.97 -1.10 -34.26
CA ALA A 266 -3.76 0.31 -33.95
C ALA A 266 -3.39 0.58 -32.48
N ILE A 267 -4.04 -0.11 -31.54
CA ILE A 267 -3.74 0.01 -30.10
C ILE A 267 -2.43 -0.70 -29.77
N ALA A 268 -2.16 -1.85 -30.38
CA ALA A 268 -0.89 -2.56 -30.22
C ALA A 268 0.30 -1.72 -30.70
N ALA A 269 0.18 -1.11 -31.89
CA ALA A 269 1.18 -0.20 -32.44
C ALA A 269 1.38 1.03 -31.53
N GLN A 270 0.29 1.63 -31.05
CA GLN A 270 0.38 2.76 -30.13
C GLN A 270 1.03 2.38 -28.80
N TYR A 271 0.69 1.22 -28.24
CA TYR A 271 1.29 0.71 -27.01
C TYR A 271 2.79 0.43 -27.18
N ALA A 272 3.19 -0.18 -28.29
CA ALA A 272 4.60 -0.39 -28.62
C ALA A 272 5.36 0.94 -28.76
N ARG A 273 4.76 1.92 -29.46
CA ARG A 273 5.32 3.29 -29.57
C ARG A 273 5.50 3.94 -28.20
N CYS A 274 4.47 3.92 -27.35
CA CYS A 274 4.55 4.45 -25.98
C CYS A 274 5.61 3.73 -25.13
N SER A 275 5.76 2.41 -25.29
CA SER A 275 6.73 1.60 -24.55
C SER A 275 8.17 1.94 -24.94
N VAL A 276 8.46 2.07 -26.24
CA VAL A 276 9.77 2.52 -26.75
C VAL A 276 10.09 3.93 -26.26
N LEU A 277 9.10 4.83 -26.26
CA LEU A 277 9.31 6.19 -25.79
C LEU A 277 9.59 6.25 -24.29
N LEU A 278 8.86 5.47 -23.47
CA LEU A 278 9.10 5.37 -22.04
C LEU A 278 10.50 4.83 -21.74
N ALA A 279 10.99 3.88 -22.54
CA ALA A 279 12.36 3.38 -22.43
C ALA A 279 13.38 4.48 -22.77
N ALA A 280 13.16 5.25 -23.85
CA ALA A 280 14.03 6.36 -24.23
C ALA A 280 14.09 7.47 -23.15
N ILE A 281 12.94 7.86 -22.59
CA ILE A 281 12.87 8.84 -21.49
C ILE A 281 13.71 8.35 -20.30
N ARG A 282 13.55 7.09 -19.90
CA ARG A 282 14.32 6.50 -18.78
C ARG A 282 15.83 6.47 -19.05
N ALA A 283 16.24 6.21 -20.30
CA ALA A 283 17.65 6.21 -20.67
C ALA A 283 18.25 7.61 -20.55
N THR A 284 17.60 8.63 -21.13
CA THR A 284 18.01 10.04 -21.01
C THR A 284 18.12 10.47 -19.53
N PHE A 285 17.15 10.12 -18.69
CA PHE A 285 17.22 10.44 -17.26
C PHE A 285 18.44 9.78 -16.57
N THR A 286 18.72 8.52 -16.88
CA THR A 286 19.90 7.82 -16.36
C THR A 286 21.22 8.49 -16.79
N GLU A 287 21.29 8.97 -18.03
CA GLU A 287 22.46 9.68 -18.55
C GLU A 287 22.67 11.01 -17.82
N ILE A 288 21.61 11.80 -17.64
CA ILE A 288 21.62 13.06 -16.87
C ILE A 288 22.07 12.82 -15.43
N GLU A 289 21.52 11.82 -14.74
CA GLU A 289 21.94 11.46 -13.38
C GLU A 289 23.44 11.11 -13.34
N GLY A 290 23.94 10.42 -14.37
CA GLY A 290 25.35 10.06 -14.51
C GLY A 290 26.28 11.24 -14.81
N GLU A 291 25.81 12.26 -15.53
CA GLU A 291 26.55 13.51 -15.75
C GLU A 291 26.61 14.35 -14.49
N ILE A 292 25.47 14.55 -13.81
CA ILE A 292 25.39 15.28 -12.54
C ILE A 292 26.29 14.63 -11.48
N SER A 293 26.28 13.29 -11.39
CA SER A 293 27.12 12.55 -10.44
C SER A 293 28.63 12.63 -10.74
N ARG A 294 29.00 13.03 -11.97
CA ARG A 294 30.39 13.20 -12.42
C ARG A 294 30.89 14.65 -12.33
N LEU A 295 30.04 15.59 -11.93
CA LEU A 295 30.46 16.95 -11.61
C LEU A 295 31.38 16.91 -10.38
N VAL A 296 32.69 17.17 -10.59
CA VAL A 296 33.70 17.19 -9.53
C VAL A 296 34.16 18.64 -9.33
N PRO A 297 34.24 19.15 -8.08
CA PRO A 297 34.77 20.48 -7.81
C PRO A 297 36.22 20.64 -8.31
N SER A 298 36.52 21.70 -9.04
CA SER A 298 37.90 22.11 -9.29
C SER A 298 38.51 22.67 -8.01
N THR A 299 39.59 22.09 -7.51
CA THR A 299 40.24 22.44 -6.23
C THR A 299 41.01 23.76 -6.24
N THR A 300 40.83 24.60 -7.26
CA THR A 300 41.65 25.81 -7.49
C THR A 300 40.94 27.13 -7.20
N HIS A 301 39.67 27.13 -6.78
CA HIS A 301 38.85 28.35 -6.59
C HIS A 301 38.23 28.45 -5.19
N THR A 302 37.72 29.64 -4.83
CA THR A 302 37.01 29.82 -3.56
C THR A 302 35.69 29.05 -3.55
N MET A 303 35.16 28.69 -2.38
CA MET A 303 33.92 27.90 -2.28
C MET A 303 32.71 28.51 -3.01
N ALA A 304 32.65 29.85 -3.12
CA ALA A 304 31.57 30.54 -3.81
C ALA A 304 31.67 30.40 -5.33
N ASP A 305 32.89 30.48 -5.88
CA ASP A 305 33.17 30.32 -7.31
C ASP A 305 32.91 28.87 -7.75
N VAL A 306 33.34 27.90 -6.93
CA VAL A 306 33.06 26.47 -7.15
C VAL A 306 31.56 26.17 -7.17
N ALA A 307 30.78 26.81 -6.29
CA ALA A 307 29.33 26.62 -6.26
C ALA A 307 28.63 27.25 -7.48
N ALA A 308 29.11 28.41 -7.95
CA ALA A 308 28.56 29.08 -9.11
C ALA A 308 28.84 28.31 -10.41
N ASP A 309 30.05 27.77 -10.58
CA ASP A 309 30.42 26.95 -11.74
C ASP A 309 29.60 25.65 -11.80
N LEU A 310 29.45 24.95 -10.67
CA LEU A 310 28.61 23.74 -10.58
C LEU A 310 27.14 24.01 -10.89
N LEU A 311 26.60 25.16 -10.46
CA LEU A 311 25.24 25.58 -10.78
C LEU A 311 25.08 25.86 -12.27
N SER A 312 26.06 26.53 -12.89
CA SER A 312 26.03 26.82 -14.33
C SER A 312 26.14 25.55 -15.18
N GLU A 313 26.96 24.58 -14.77
CA GLU A 313 27.08 23.28 -15.46
C GLU A 313 25.78 22.47 -15.30
N ALA A 314 25.17 22.46 -14.11
CA ALA A 314 23.88 21.82 -13.89
C ALA A 314 22.76 22.46 -14.73
N GLU A 315 22.71 23.79 -14.85
CA GLU A 315 21.76 24.50 -15.72
C GLU A 315 21.93 24.10 -17.19
N ALA A 316 23.17 23.94 -17.67
CA ALA A 316 23.43 23.52 -19.04
C ALA A 316 22.93 22.08 -19.32
N VAL A 317 23.16 21.16 -18.37
CA VAL A 317 22.64 19.78 -18.46
C VAL A 317 21.11 19.77 -18.46
N LEU A 318 20.46 20.57 -17.62
CA LEU A 318 19.01 20.70 -17.58
C LEU A 318 18.43 21.28 -18.88
N ALA A 319 19.07 22.30 -19.45
CA ALA A 319 18.64 22.88 -20.73
C ALA A 319 18.72 21.86 -21.89
N GLN A 320 19.77 21.03 -21.90
CA GLN A 320 19.91 19.95 -22.88
C GLN A 320 18.82 18.88 -22.69
N ALA A 321 18.51 18.51 -21.45
CA ALA A 321 17.43 17.58 -21.13
C ALA A 321 16.06 18.09 -21.61
N ASP A 322 15.78 19.38 -21.42
CA ASP A 322 14.54 20.01 -21.89
C ASP A 322 14.41 19.98 -23.42
N LEU A 323 15.51 20.16 -24.15
CA LEU A 323 15.54 20.05 -25.61
C LEU A 323 15.24 18.62 -26.08
N GLU A 324 15.80 17.62 -25.42
CA GLU A 324 15.53 16.21 -25.71
C GLU A 324 14.08 15.83 -25.40
N LEU A 325 13.56 16.26 -24.25
CA LEU A 325 12.15 16.10 -23.88
C LEU A 325 11.21 16.80 -24.86
N ALA A 326 11.55 18.00 -25.33
CA ALA A 326 10.78 18.71 -26.35
C ALA A 326 10.77 17.94 -27.69
N THR A 327 11.93 17.37 -28.08
CA THR A 327 12.05 16.52 -29.28
C THR A 327 11.22 15.25 -29.17
N LEU A 328 11.23 14.59 -28.00
CA LEU A 328 10.39 13.43 -27.72
C LEU A 328 8.90 13.78 -27.71
N ARG A 329 8.51 14.95 -27.17
CA ARG A 329 7.13 15.46 -27.23
C ARG A 329 6.67 15.79 -28.64
N ALA A 330 7.56 16.27 -29.51
CA ALA A 330 7.25 16.49 -30.92
C ALA A 330 6.97 15.17 -31.64
N ARG A 331 7.80 14.14 -31.39
CA ARG A 331 7.60 12.77 -31.91
C ARG A 331 6.28 12.14 -31.45
N LEU A 332 5.77 12.51 -30.28
CA LEU A 332 4.45 12.09 -29.79
C LEU A 332 3.27 12.74 -30.53
N ARG A 333 3.44 13.95 -31.07
CA ARG A 333 2.38 14.72 -31.74
C ARG A 333 2.33 14.49 -33.25
N SER A 334 3.42 14.00 -33.84
CA SER A 334 3.45 13.63 -35.25
C SER A 334 2.69 12.31 -35.45
N PRO A 335 1.59 12.29 -36.21
CA PRO A 335 1.04 11.04 -36.69
C PRO A 335 2.06 10.48 -37.69
N SER A 336 2.81 9.44 -37.32
CA SER A 336 3.57 8.73 -38.35
C SER A 336 2.56 8.16 -39.34
N GLU A 337 2.83 8.36 -40.62
CA GLU A 337 2.10 7.78 -41.74
C GLU A 337 1.83 6.29 -41.49
N ALA A 338 0.61 5.88 -41.88
CA ALA A 338 0.00 4.58 -41.64
C ALA A 338 0.79 3.41 -42.20
#